data_AF-A0A9D5KXV3-F1
#
_entry.id   AF-A0A9D5KXV3-F1
#
_cell.length_a   1.000
_cell.length_b   1.000
_cell.length_c   1.000
_cell.angle_alpha   90.00
_cell.angle_beta   90.00
_cell.angle_gamma   90.00
#
_symmetry.space_group_name_H-M   'P 1'
#
loop_
_entity.id
_entity.type
_entity.pdbx_description
1 polymer ?
#
loop_
_entity_poly.entity_id
_entity_poly.type
_entity_poly.pdbx_seq_one_letter_code
_entity_poly.pdbx_strand_id
1 'polypeptide(L)'
;MKKILLTALALGTLVSASAQTARELVITDKEGKTVTFPAEEVDGIIFQAQPEYMKLKQAFDCSYEETNSLGLYSFSLATNADPYGNPATAEDLVVHLVMAAPWSDDVNNPVLPAGYYKIGRSDAQWTFDVAKSYVSVLADGAPSPSMIVNGTVDVRDEGDGNYDIRLELIMFTGAAIDLQYKGKLDFPKGFGSYQPFTETVDIVYDGGQGRFWGNWFYPFAADLAMTFYKGTIEDGYLKDGYMLDISFYEPKPEDEMDPNQKVADGTYTVETREAINYTYLPFKFEAGERTEFMGTEYLTKTRLVYYGPDGSRKLGLIKGGTFTVSENGTKFVFDFVTEEGVSIKGSYTGTPLLQNYCDNDEKAPARPYSTLTENVSLDWVNGTYALSYNEGHSILDNANTMMLMITHPSMETGDYISIDLFTESETLPDGTFTVGDGLEVNHIIPGEIDYGGGMLFSWYGDLDEVDADGYNTKLGPISSGTVTISTLADGNRKVVFNVKDDNDHSITGEFSGPVINVNDFESMPVKVARNKKFAKGVKAARRVRK
;
A
#
# COMPACT_ATOMS: atom_id res chain seq x y z
N MET A 1 -46.39 34.36 -39.60
CA MET A 1 -46.34 35.79 -39.20
C MET A 1 -44.94 36.10 -38.70
N LYS A 2 -44.24 37.02 -39.36
CA LYS A 2 -42.89 37.48 -38.99
C LYS A 2 -42.95 38.16 -37.60
N LYS A 3 -42.16 37.69 -36.62
CA LYS A 3 -41.88 38.46 -35.40
C LYS A 3 -40.54 39.18 -35.60
N ILE A 4 -40.66 40.49 -35.78
CA ILE A 4 -39.56 41.46 -35.89
C ILE A 4 -38.97 41.61 -34.48
N LEU A 5 -37.68 41.31 -34.29
CA LEU A 5 -36.90 41.77 -33.15
C LEU A 5 -36.24 43.10 -33.53
N LEU A 6 -36.65 44.18 -32.87
CA LEU A 6 -35.95 45.46 -32.89
C LEU A 6 -34.84 45.41 -31.84
N THR A 7 -33.60 45.28 -32.27
CA THR A 7 -32.43 45.56 -31.43
C THR A 7 -31.88 46.92 -31.89
N ALA A 8 -31.89 47.92 -31.01
CA ALA A 8 -31.35 49.23 -31.31
C ALA A 8 -29.82 49.17 -31.24
N LEU A 9 -29.16 49.03 -32.40
CA LEU A 9 -27.72 49.30 -32.56
C LEU A 9 -27.53 50.82 -32.55
N ALA A 10 -27.19 51.38 -31.39
CA ALA A 10 -26.82 52.78 -31.29
C ALA A 10 -25.30 52.92 -31.44
N LEU A 11 -24.84 53.36 -32.62
CA LEU A 11 -23.52 53.97 -32.78
C LEU A 11 -23.61 55.40 -32.25
N GLY A 12 -23.31 55.58 -30.96
CA GLY A 12 -23.27 56.91 -30.35
C GLY A 12 -22.07 57.71 -30.85
N THR A 13 -22.29 58.68 -31.74
CA THR A 13 -21.27 59.69 -32.07
C THR A 13 -21.29 60.81 -31.02
N LEU A 14 -20.33 60.79 -30.09
CA LEU A 14 -19.97 61.96 -29.28
C LEU A 14 -18.96 62.79 -30.07
N VAL A 15 -19.30 64.06 -30.36
CA VAL A 15 -18.38 65.01 -31.00
C VAL A 15 -17.79 65.97 -29.97
N SER A 16 -16.46 65.99 -29.95
CA SER A 16 -15.50 66.98 -29.38
C SER A 16 -15.41 67.06 -27.84
N ALA A 17 -14.24 67.02 -27.19
CA ALA A 17 -12.87 67.32 -27.62
C ALA A 17 -11.83 66.45 -26.88
N SER A 18 -10.72 66.15 -27.58
CA SER A 18 -9.45 65.59 -27.08
C SER A 18 -9.51 64.30 -26.24
N ALA A 19 -9.72 63.16 -26.88
CA ALA A 19 -9.19 61.86 -26.48
C ALA A 19 -9.24 60.93 -27.70
N GLN A 20 -8.24 60.05 -27.88
CA GLN A 20 -8.31 58.95 -28.84
C GLN A 20 -9.66 58.24 -28.66
N THR A 21 -10.48 58.21 -29.71
CA THR A 21 -11.77 57.50 -29.69
C THR A 21 -11.46 56.00 -29.78
N ALA A 22 -11.25 55.36 -28.62
CA ALA A 22 -11.32 53.92 -28.52
C ALA A 22 -12.75 53.51 -28.93
N ARG A 23 -12.85 52.76 -30.02
CA ARG A 23 -14.12 52.17 -30.43
C ARG A 23 -14.26 50.89 -29.63
N GLU A 24 -15.39 50.72 -28.94
CA GLU A 24 -15.65 49.55 -28.11
C GLU A 24 -16.93 48.87 -28.57
N LEU A 25 -16.92 47.54 -28.62
CA LEU A 25 -18.13 46.73 -28.74
C LEU A 25 -18.69 46.53 -27.34
N VAL A 26 -19.91 47.01 -27.11
CA VAL A 26 -20.63 46.86 -25.85
C VAL A 26 -21.75 45.85 -26.05
N ILE A 27 -21.70 44.75 -25.30
CA ILE A 27 -22.75 43.73 -25.27
C ILE A 27 -23.49 43.86 -23.94
N THR A 28 -24.76 44.24 -24.01
CA THR A 28 -25.66 44.26 -22.84
C THR A 28 -26.65 43.12 -22.97
N ASP A 29 -26.70 42.24 -21.98
CA ASP A 29 -27.70 41.17 -21.93
C ASP A 29 -29.10 41.70 -21.53
N LYS A 30 -30.09 40.81 -21.53
CA LYS A 30 -31.48 41.17 -21.19
C LYS A 30 -31.69 41.55 -19.72
N GLU A 31 -30.72 41.27 -18.86
CA GLU A 31 -30.74 41.55 -17.43
C GLU A 31 -29.93 42.82 -17.10
N GLY A 32 -29.34 43.47 -18.11
CA GLY A 32 -28.61 44.72 -18.00
C GLY A 32 -27.12 44.55 -17.71
N LYS A 33 -26.59 43.33 -17.68
CA LYS A 33 -25.16 43.08 -17.52
C LYS A 33 -24.43 43.46 -18.79
N THR A 34 -23.35 44.22 -18.64
CA THR A 34 -22.59 44.78 -19.77
C THR A 34 -21.17 44.22 -19.80
N VAL A 35 -20.73 43.78 -20.98
CA VAL A 35 -19.35 43.37 -21.28
C VAL A 35 -18.83 44.19 -22.45
N THR A 36 -17.58 44.68 -22.34
CA THR A 36 -16.98 45.61 -23.31
C THR A 36 -15.72 45.01 -23.91
N PHE A 37 -15.56 45.13 -25.23
CA PHE A 37 -14.38 44.67 -25.97
C PHE A 37 -13.76 45.82 -26.77
N PRO A 38 -12.42 45.96 -26.79
CA PRO A 38 -11.75 46.88 -27.72
C PRO A 38 -12.04 46.46 -29.16
N ALA A 39 -12.48 47.38 -30.03
CA ALA A 39 -12.85 47.03 -31.40
C ALA A 39 -11.69 46.48 -32.25
N GLU A 40 -10.45 46.76 -31.85
CA GLU A 40 -9.23 46.25 -32.48
C GLU A 40 -8.95 44.78 -32.16
N GLU A 41 -9.63 44.21 -31.16
CA GLU A 41 -9.56 42.78 -30.79
C GLU A 41 -10.70 41.94 -31.38
N VAL A 42 -11.61 42.55 -32.15
CA VAL A 42 -12.80 41.89 -32.70
C VAL A 42 -12.66 41.69 -34.21
N ASP A 43 -12.28 40.48 -34.62
CA ASP A 43 -12.15 40.09 -36.03
C ASP A 43 -13.53 39.96 -36.73
N GLY A 44 -14.60 39.73 -35.96
CA GLY A 44 -15.99 39.72 -36.45
C GLY A 44 -17.00 39.33 -35.37
N ILE A 45 -18.28 39.70 -35.56
CA ILE A 45 -19.40 39.27 -34.70
C ILE A 45 -20.28 38.32 -35.51
N ILE A 46 -20.32 37.06 -35.09
CA ILE A 46 -21.16 36.04 -35.72
C ILE A 46 -22.37 35.80 -34.82
N PHE A 47 -23.55 36.16 -35.30
CA PHE A 47 -24.80 35.78 -34.65
C PHE A 47 -25.24 34.43 -35.19
N GLN A 48 -25.11 33.38 -34.38
CA GLN A 48 -25.68 32.08 -34.68
C GLN A 48 -27.02 31.93 -33.97
N ALA A 49 -27.99 31.34 -34.66
CA ALA A 49 -29.22 30.94 -33.99
C ALA A 49 -28.86 29.90 -32.93
N GLN A 50 -29.37 30.09 -31.71
CA GLN A 50 -29.16 29.13 -30.63
C GLN A 50 -29.62 27.74 -31.13
N PRO A 51 -28.77 26.70 -31.04
CA PRO A 51 -29.14 25.37 -31.50
C PRO A 51 -30.30 24.81 -30.69
N GLU A 52 -31.03 23.87 -31.28
CA GLU A 52 -32.10 23.17 -30.59
C GLU A 52 -31.49 22.07 -29.73
N TYR A 53 -31.39 22.32 -28.42
CA TYR A 53 -30.78 21.38 -27.49
C TYR A 53 -31.72 20.22 -27.13
N MET A 54 -31.20 19.00 -27.21
CA MET A 54 -31.82 17.83 -26.60
C MET A 54 -31.72 17.91 -25.08
N LYS A 55 -32.82 17.59 -24.38
CA LYS A 55 -32.92 17.71 -22.91
C LYS A 55 -32.42 16.46 -22.20
N LEU A 56 -31.37 16.65 -21.41
CA LEU A 56 -30.90 15.69 -20.42
C LEU A 56 -31.68 15.90 -19.12
N LYS A 57 -32.19 14.83 -18.53
CA LYS A 57 -33.11 14.83 -17.39
C LYS A 57 -32.48 14.32 -16.09
N GLN A 58 -31.40 13.56 -16.18
CA GLN A 58 -30.76 12.89 -15.06
C GLN A 58 -29.29 13.27 -14.98
N ALA A 59 -28.78 13.35 -13.75
CA ALA A 59 -27.36 13.43 -13.43
C ALA A 59 -27.01 12.35 -12.41
N PHE A 60 -25.86 11.69 -12.58
CA PHE A 60 -25.36 10.62 -11.73
C PHE A 60 -23.83 10.47 -11.89
N ASP A 61 -23.22 9.54 -11.17
CA ASP A 61 -21.76 9.29 -11.17
C ASP A 61 -20.91 10.56 -10.99
N CYS A 62 -21.43 11.49 -10.19
CA CYS A 62 -20.69 12.69 -9.83
C CYS A 62 -19.52 12.30 -8.91
N SER A 63 -18.33 12.83 -9.16
CA SER A 63 -17.15 12.69 -8.30
C SER A 63 -16.23 13.90 -8.44
N TYR A 64 -15.47 14.17 -7.38
CA TYR A 64 -14.53 15.28 -7.30
C TYR A 64 -13.18 14.81 -6.75
N GLU A 65 -12.10 15.29 -7.35
CA GLU A 65 -10.72 15.02 -6.95
C GLU A 65 -9.86 16.29 -7.11
N GLU A 66 -8.86 16.47 -6.25
CA GLU A 66 -7.87 17.54 -6.36
C GLU A 66 -6.53 16.97 -6.86
N THR A 67 -6.02 17.48 -7.98
CA THR A 67 -4.72 17.07 -8.52
C THR A 67 -3.95 18.28 -9.05
N ASN A 68 -2.66 18.43 -8.72
CA ASN A 68 -1.77 19.45 -9.31
C ASN A 68 -2.38 20.87 -9.44
N SER A 69 -3.06 21.37 -8.40
CA SER A 69 -3.78 22.67 -8.40
C SER A 69 -5.00 22.77 -9.34
N LEU A 70 -5.57 21.63 -9.72
CA LEU A 70 -6.81 21.48 -10.48
C LEU A 70 -7.83 20.69 -9.67
N GLY A 71 -9.09 21.11 -9.74
CA GLY A 71 -10.24 20.31 -9.36
C GLY A 71 -10.73 19.52 -10.57
N LEU A 72 -10.77 18.21 -10.46
CA LEU A 72 -11.34 17.31 -11.46
C LEU A 72 -12.76 16.94 -11.07
N TYR A 73 -13.72 17.35 -11.88
CA TYR A 73 -15.15 17.12 -11.69
C TYR A 73 -15.62 16.12 -12.76
N SER A 74 -15.95 14.91 -12.33
CA SER A 74 -16.46 13.86 -13.21
C SER A 74 -17.95 13.68 -12.95
N PHE A 75 -18.78 13.59 -13.99
CA PHE A 75 -20.22 13.36 -13.87
C PHE A 75 -20.84 12.85 -15.17
N SER A 76 -21.96 12.15 -15.04
CA SER A 76 -22.75 11.64 -16.16
C SER A 76 -24.10 12.34 -16.22
N LEU A 77 -24.56 12.67 -17.43
CA LEU A 77 -25.86 13.26 -17.71
C LEU A 77 -26.60 12.42 -18.74
N ALA A 78 -27.92 12.23 -18.59
CA ALA A 78 -28.67 11.36 -19.48
C ALA A 78 -30.07 11.88 -19.82
N THR A 79 -30.60 11.50 -20.99
CA THR A 79 -32.03 11.63 -21.30
C THR A 79 -32.86 10.70 -20.41
N ASN A 80 -32.38 9.46 -20.26
CA ASN A 80 -32.83 8.44 -19.33
C ASN A 80 -31.77 7.34 -19.21
N ALA A 81 -31.41 6.94 -18.00
CA ALA A 81 -30.46 5.87 -17.73
C ALA A 81 -31.14 4.69 -17.01
N ASP A 82 -30.62 3.48 -17.25
CA ASP A 82 -30.96 2.28 -16.50
C ASP A 82 -30.25 2.26 -15.12
N PRO A 83 -30.54 1.28 -14.25
CA PRO A 83 -29.89 1.19 -12.93
C PRO A 83 -28.36 1.00 -12.95
N TYR A 84 -27.77 0.73 -14.11
CA TYR A 84 -26.33 0.55 -14.30
C TYR A 84 -25.67 1.78 -14.96
N GLY A 85 -26.41 2.88 -15.13
CA GLY A 85 -25.89 4.11 -15.72
C GLY A 85 -25.81 4.09 -17.25
N ASN A 86 -26.44 3.13 -17.92
CA ASN A 86 -26.46 3.02 -19.39
C ASN A 86 -27.73 3.63 -19.99
N PRO A 87 -27.74 3.97 -21.29
CA PRO A 87 -28.96 4.42 -21.97
C PRO A 87 -30.09 3.38 -21.83
N ALA A 88 -31.25 3.80 -21.32
CA ALA A 88 -32.35 2.86 -21.01
C ALA A 88 -33.02 2.26 -22.27
N THR A 89 -33.03 3.00 -23.39
CA THR A 89 -33.59 2.58 -24.67
C THR A 89 -32.71 3.06 -25.84
N ALA A 90 -33.01 2.61 -27.06
CA ALA A 90 -32.29 3.02 -28.27
C ALA A 90 -32.46 4.50 -28.65
N GLU A 91 -33.45 5.19 -28.06
CA GLU A 91 -33.65 6.64 -28.24
C GLU A 91 -32.96 7.46 -27.14
N ASP A 92 -32.42 6.80 -26.12
CA ASP A 92 -31.76 7.45 -25.00
C ASP A 92 -30.25 7.57 -25.22
N LEU A 93 -29.66 8.54 -24.53
CA LEU A 93 -28.22 8.72 -24.48
C LEU A 93 -27.75 9.10 -23.10
N VAL A 94 -26.48 8.79 -22.85
CA VAL A 94 -25.71 9.17 -21.66
C VAL A 94 -24.46 9.90 -22.15
N VAL A 95 -24.15 11.05 -21.57
CA VAL A 95 -22.87 11.74 -21.76
C VAL A 95 -22.11 11.73 -20.45
N HIS A 96 -20.87 11.26 -20.48
CA HIS A 96 -19.95 11.31 -19.36
C HIS A 96 -18.91 12.39 -19.63
N LEU A 97 -18.67 13.25 -18.64
CA LEU A 97 -17.74 14.36 -18.71
C LEU A 97 -16.74 14.31 -17.56
N VAL A 98 -15.48 14.60 -17.87
CA VAL A 98 -14.44 14.91 -16.89
C VAL A 98 -13.95 16.32 -17.16
N MET A 99 -14.23 17.22 -16.23
CA MET A 99 -13.96 18.66 -16.33
C MET A 99 -12.81 19.04 -15.39
N ALA A 100 -11.87 19.84 -15.86
CA ALA A 100 -10.80 20.42 -15.06
C ALA A 100 -11.08 21.91 -14.81
N ALA A 101 -11.16 22.30 -13.55
CA ALA A 101 -11.45 23.66 -13.10
C ALA A 101 -10.53 24.04 -11.92
N PRO A 102 -10.61 25.27 -11.37
CA PRO A 102 -10.06 25.55 -10.05
C PRO A 102 -10.56 24.57 -8.98
N TRP A 103 -9.84 24.47 -7.87
CA TRP A 103 -10.34 23.76 -6.69
C TRP A 103 -11.67 24.35 -6.21
N SER A 104 -12.51 23.49 -5.64
CA SER A 104 -13.66 23.93 -4.88
C SER A 104 -13.18 24.65 -3.61
N ASP A 105 -13.81 25.77 -3.27
CA ASP A 105 -13.54 26.47 -2.00
C ASP A 105 -13.95 25.60 -0.78
N ASP A 106 -14.89 24.68 -0.98
CA ASP A 106 -15.30 23.66 -0.01
C ASP A 106 -15.12 22.26 -0.60
N VAL A 107 -14.14 21.52 -0.08
CA VAL A 107 -13.83 20.13 -0.47
C VAL A 107 -14.91 19.14 -0.01
N ASN A 108 -15.70 19.49 1.01
CA ASN A 108 -16.74 18.62 1.56
C ASN A 108 -18.07 18.77 0.82
N ASN A 109 -18.25 19.89 0.12
CA ASN A 109 -19.38 20.16 -0.76
C ASN A 109 -18.87 20.72 -2.11
N PRO A 110 -18.22 19.90 -2.94
CA PRO A 110 -17.61 20.39 -4.17
C PRO A 110 -18.62 21.02 -5.11
N VAL A 111 -18.32 22.23 -5.60
CA VAL A 111 -19.15 22.94 -6.56
C VAL A 111 -18.38 23.07 -7.87
N LEU A 112 -19.00 22.66 -8.98
CA LEU A 112 -18.43 22.84 -10.32
C LEU A 112 -18.46 24.34 -10.67
N PRO A 113 -17.31 25.00 -10.93
CA PRO A 113 -17.31 26.42 -11.22
C PRO A 113 -18.06 26.75 -12.52
N ALA A 114 -18.91 27.78 -12.48
CA ALA A 114 -19.54 28.31 -13.68
C ALA A 114 -18.48 28.87 -14.65
N GLY A 115 -18.59 28.55 -15.93
CA GLY A 115 -17.60 28.93 -16.92
C GLY A 115 -17.75 28.20 -18.25
N TYR A 116 -16.89 28.57 -19.18
CA TYR A 116 -16.88 28.02 -20.53
C TYR A 116 -15.68 27.08 -20.71
N TYR A 117 -15.97 25.78 -20.84
CA TYR A 117 -14.99 24.72 -20.89
C TYR A 117 -14.73 24.28 -22.33
N LYS A 118 -13.44 24.22 -22.69
CA LYS A 118 -12.97 23.77 -24.00
C LYS A 118 -12.26 22.43 -23.90
N ILE A 119 -11.88 21.83 -25.01
CA ILE A 119 -11.14 20.57 -24.99
C ILE A 119 -9.76 20.75 -24.36
N GLY A 120 -9.38 19.81 -23.50
CA GLY A 120 -8.05 19.67 -22.91
C GLY A 120 -7.72 18.22 -22.53
N ARG A 121 -6.70 18.04 -21.68
CA ARG A 121 -6.24 16.72 -21.21
C ARG A 121 -6.13 16.66 -19.68
N SER A 122 -7.05 17.32 -18.98
CA SER A 122 -7.03 17.45 -17.51
C SER A 122 -5.76 18.12 -16.96
N ASP A 123 -5.07 18.93 -17.75
CA ASP A 123 -3.79 19.58 -17.44
C ASP A 123 -3.89 21.12 -17.34
N ALA A 124 -5.07 21.67 -17.61
CA ALA A 124 -5.37 23.09 -17.50
C ALA A 124 -6.81 23.32 -17.04
N GLN A 125 -7.01 24.37 -16.24
CA GLN A 125 -8.34 24.82 -15.82
C GLN A 125 -9.21 25.22 -17.03
N TRP A 126 -10.52 25.14 -16.86
CA TRP A 126 -11.53 25.48 -17.86
C TRP A 126 -11.45 24.57 -19.10
N THR A 127 -11.08 23.31 -18.87
CA THR A 127 -11.06 22.29 -19.92
C THR A 127 -11.91 21.07 -19.57
N PHE A 128 -12.31 20.29 -20.57
CA PHE A 128 -12.85 18.95 -20.39
C PHE A 128 -12.03 17.94 -21.19
N ASP A 129 -11.82 16.77 -20.60
CA ASP A 129 -10.90 15.76 -21.11
C ASP A 129 -11.60 14.81 -22.06
N VAL A 130 -11.33 14.96 -23.35
CA VAL A 130 -11.91 14.11 -24.41
C VAL A 130 -11.42 12.66 -24.39
N ALA A 131 -10.29 12.37 -23.72
CA ALA A 131 -9.83 11.00 -23.55
C ALA A 131 -10.60 10.27 -22.43
N LYS A 132 -11.20 11.03 -21.51
CA LYS A 132 -12.00 10.50 -20.38
C LYS A 132 -13.50 10.77 -20.52
N SER A 133 -13.92 11.59 -21.49
CA SER A 133 -15.32 11.94 -21.74
C SER A 133 -15.86 11.23 -22.99
N TYR A 134 -17.12 10.81 -22.97
CA TYR A 134 -17.75 10.08 -24.08
C TYR A 134 -19.28 10.27 -24.10
N VAL A 135 -19.90 9.99 -25.25
CA VAL A 135 -21.36 9.86 -25.37
C VAL A 135 -21.68 8.40 -25.70
N SER A 136 -22.57 7.79 -24.93
CA SER A 136 -23.03 6.42 -25.10
C SER A 136 -24.48 6.38 -25.55
N VAL A 137 -24.77 5.50 -26.51
CA VAL A 137 -26.13 5.16 -27.00
C VAL A 137 -26.30 3.65 -26.99
N LEU A 138 -27.54 3.16 -27.07
CA LEU A 138 -27.78 1.71 -27.19
C LEU A 138 -27.70 1.29 -28.67
N ALA A 139 -26.71 0.48 -29.03
CA ALA A 139 -26.58 -0.12 -30.37
C ALA A 139 -26.68 -1.66 -30.25
N ASP A 140 -27.58 -2.27 -31.04
CA ASP A 140 -27.84 -3.72 -31.01
C ASP A 140 -28.12 -4.29 -29.61
N GLY A 141 -28.77 -3.49 -28.76
CA GLY A 141 -29.12 -3.87 -27.38
C GLY A 141 -27.98 -3.76 -26.37
N ALA A 142 -26.82 -3.20 -26.75
CA ALA A 142 -25.69 -2.97 -25.87
C ALA A 142 -25.25 -1.49 -25.84
N PRO A 143 -24.71 -0.98 -24.72
CA PRO A 143 -24.13 0.36 -24.66
C PRO A 143 -22.96 0.48 -25.63
N SER A 144 -22.97 1.51 -26.46
CA SER A 144 -21.95 1.80 -27.47
C SER A 144 -21.39 3.20 -27.25
N PRO A 145 -20.23 3.33 -26.58
CA PRO A 145 -19.61 4.63 -26.36
C PRO A 145 -18.97 5.13 -27.66
N SER A 146 -19.18 6.41 -27.93
CA SER A 146 -18.56 7.15 -29.02
C SER A 146 -17.71 8.27 -28.44
N MET A 147 -16.49 8.40 -28.95
CA MET A 147 -15.52 9.39 -28.47
C MET A 147 -15.91 10.80 -28.92
N ILE A 148 -15.63 11.79 -28.08
CA ILE A 148 -15.76 13.21 -28.42
C ILE A 148 -14.43 13.65 -29.05
N VAL A 149 -14.48 14.36 -30.18
CA VAL A 149 -13.26 14.86 -30.87
C VAL A 149 -13.22 16.38 -30.98
N ASN A 150 -14.36 17.05 -30.86
CA ASN A 150 -14.43 18.50 -30.76
C ASN A 150 -15.62 18.92 -29.87
N GLY A 151 -15.66 20.17 -29.42
CA GLY A 151 -16.83 20.72 -28.72
C GLY A 151 -16.51 21.62 -27.54
N THR A 152 -17.58 22.09 -26.90
CA THR A 152 -17.53 22.99 -25.75
C THR A 152 -18.64 22.70 -24.75
N VAL A 153 -18.41 23.02 -23.49
CA VAL A 153 -19.38 22.90 -22.41
C VAL A 153 -19.52 24.25 -21.70
N ASP A 154 -20.71 24.85 -21.74
CA ASP A 154 -21.05 26.08 -21.04
C ASP A 154 -21.80 25.73 -19.75
N VAL A 155 -21.16 25.99 -18.61
CA VAL A 155 -21.70 25.70 -17.27
C VAL A 155 -22.16 27.02 -16.66
N ARG A 156 -23.45 27.08 -16.30
CA ARG A 156 -24.04 28.22 -15.62
C ARG A 156 -24.58 27.79 -14.27
N ASP A 157 -24.22 28.56 -13.25
CA ASP A 157 -24.75 28.42 -11.91
C ASP A 157 -26.09 29.17 -11.82
N GLU A 158 -27.14 28.45 -11.43
CA GLU A 158 -28.49 28.98 -11.22
C GLU A 158 -28.83 29.07 -9.71
N GLY A 159 -27.87 28.77 -8.82
CA GLY A 159 -28.02 28.79 -7.37
C GLY A 159 -28.54 27.47 -6.77
N ASP A 160 -28.29 27.27 -5.47
CA ASP A 160 -28.73 26.12 -4.67
C ASP A 160 -28.32 24.74 -5.24
N GLY A 161 -27.15 24.70 -5.90
CA GLY A 161 -26.60 23.51 -6.55
C GLY A 161 -27.26 23.16 -7.88
N ASN A 162 -28.13 24.02 -8.43
CA ASN A 162 -28.73 23.84 -9.75
C ASN A 162 -27.85 24.46 -10.85
N TYR A 163 -27.75 23.76 -11.96
CA TYR A 163 -26.99 24.18 -13.12
C TYR A 163 -27.85 24.23 -14.40
N ASP A 164 -27.51 25.14 -15.31
CA ASP A 164 -27.83 25.06 -16.74
C ASP A 164 -26.54 24.72 -17.48
N ILE A 165 -26.36 23.44 -17.84
CA ILE A 165 -25.18 22.94 -18.55
C ILE A 165 -25.56 22.70 -20.00
N ARG A 166 -24.83 23.35 -20.92
CA ARG A 166 -25.03 23.21 -22.35
C ARG A 166 -23.80 22.63 -22.98
N LEU A 167 -24.00 21.57 -23.75
CA LEU A 167 -22.95 20.85 -24.44
C LEU A 167 -23.17 20.99 -25.94
N GLU A 168 -22.13 21.40 -26.64
CA GLU A 168 -22.10 21.44 -28.11
C GLU A 168 -20.90 20.60 -28.53
N LEU A 169 -21.13 19.34 -28.86
CA LEU A 169 -20.10 18.31 -29.01
C LEU A 169 -20.04 17.79 -30.45
N ILE A 170 -18.85 17.40 -30.89
CA ILE A 170 -18.61 16.69 -32.14
C ILE A 170 -18.05 15.32 -31.81
N MET A 171 -18.76 14.29 -32.23
CA MET A 171 -18.38 12.89 -32.05
C MET A 171 -17.32 12.46 -33.06
N PHE A 172 -16.59 11.39 -32.77
CA PHE A 172 -15.57 10.83 -33.67
C PHE A 172 -16.12 10.46 -35.05
N THR A 173 -17.42 10.15 -35.14
CA THR A 173 -18.14 9.91 -36.39
C THR A 173 -18.34 11.18 -37.24
N GLY A 174 -17.98 12.35 -36.73
CA GLY A 174 -18.21 13.67 -37.35
C GLY A 174 -19.61 14.25 -37.08
N ALA A 175 -20.47 13.54 -36.34
CA ALA A 175 -21.80 14.02 -35.98
C ALA A 175 -21.71 15.09 -34.89
N ALA A 176 -22.46 16.20 -35.06
CA ALA A 176 -22.65 17.21 -34.03
C ALA A 176 -23.85 16.86 -33.15
N ILE A 177 -23.73 17.09 -31.84
CA ILE A 177 -24.80 16.90 -30.88
C ILE A 177 -24.85 18.05 -29.88
N ASP A 178 -26.03 18.65 -29.75
CA ASP A 178 -26.30 19.77 -28.87
C ASP A 178 -27.23 19.33 -27.74
N LEU A 179 -26.73 19.35 -26.51
CA LEU A 179 -27.41 18.84 -25.32
C LEU A 179 -27.56 19.94 -24.27
N GLN A 180 -28.61 19.86 -23.46
CA GLN A 180 -28.79 20.73 -22.30
C GLN A 180 -29.32 19.95 -21.10
N TYR A 181 -28.64 20.12 -19.98
CA TYR A 181 -29.08 19.68 -18.67
C TYR A 181 -29.52 20.87 -17.82
N LYS A 182 -30.64 20.71 -17.11
CA LYS A 182 -31.07 21.63 -16.06
C LYS A 182 -31.40 20.85 -14.80
N GLY A 183 -30.63 21.03 -13.74
CA GLY A 183 -30.85 20.31 -12.49
C GLY A 183 -29.62 20.33 -11.58
N LYS A 184 -29.66 19.50 -10.54
CA LYS A 184 -28.61 19.44 -9.52
C LYS A 184 -27.48 18.50 -9.91
N LEU A 185 -26.25 18.93 -9.66
CA LEU A 185 -25.10 18.04 -9.56
C LEU A 185 -24.77 17.86 -8.08
N ASP A 186 -24.65 16.62 -7.63
CA ASP A 186 -24.31 16.28 -6.25
C ASP A 186 -22.98 15.53 -6.24
N PHE A 187 -21.89 16.25 -6.01
CA PHE A 187 -20.56 15.67 -5.93
C PHE A 187 -20.37 15.06 -4.53
N PRO A 188 -20.34 13.72 -4.40
CA PRO A 188 -20.13 13.08 -3.11
C PRO A 188 -18.71 13.36 -2.60
N LYS A 189 -18.56 13.35 -1.29
CA LYS A 189 -17.30 13.54 -0.57
C LYS A 189 -16.23 12.58 -1.10
N GLY A 190 -15.24 13.08 -1.82
CA GLY A 190 -14.16 12.29 -2.42
C GLY A 190 -13.28 11.59 -1.37
N PHE A 191 -12.68 10.46 -1.74
CA PHE A 191 -11.72 9.73 -0.89
C PHE A 191 -10.43 10.54 -0.59
N GLY A 192 -10.12 11.58 -1.39
CA GLY A 192 -8.96 12.47 -1.21
C GLY A 192 -9.09 13.55 -0.12
N SER A 193 -10.16 13.52 0.70
CA SER A 193 -10.57 14.61 1.60
C SER A 193 -10.07 14.51 3.05
N TYR A 194 -9.17 13.57 3.37
CA TYR A 194 -8.65 13.45 4.73
C TYR A 194 -7.68 14.60 5.06
N GLN A 195 -8.03 15.40 6.06
CA GLN A 195 -7.11 16.37 6.66
C GLN A 195 -6.18 15.68 7.67
N PRO A 196 -4.93 16.12 7.85
CA PRO A 196 -4.09 15.61 8.91
C PRO A 196 -4.65 15.99 10.28
N PHE A 197 -4.31 15.22 11.31
CA PHE A 197 -4.41 15.73 12.67
C PHE A 197 -3.36 16.82 12.88
N THR A 198 -3.73 17.89 13.59
CA THR A 198 -2.83 19.02 13.88
C THR A 198 -2.58 19.20 15.38
N GLU A 199 -3.31 18.46 16.20
CA GLU A 199 -3.30 18.56 17.65
C GLU A 199 -3.27 17.16 18.26
N THR A 200 -2.70 17.04 19.45
CA THR A 200 -2.70 15.79 20.20
C THR A 200 -4.13 15.28 20.38
N VAL A 201 -4.34 14.00 20.12
CA VAL A 201 -5.62 13.33 20.31
C VAL A 201 -5.51 12.35 21.48
N ASP A 202 -6.51 12.30 22.35
CA ASP A 202 -6.58 11.35 23.47
C ASP A 202 -7.97 10.70 23.51
N ILE A 203 -8.01 9.37 23.32
CA ILE A 203 -9.24 8.63 23.05
C ILE A 203 -9.40 7.44 24.01
N VAL A 204 -10.50 7.43 24.76
CA VAL A 204 -11.00 6.21 25.41
C VAL A 204 -12.00 5.54 24.46
N TYR A 205 -11.65 4.37 23.95
CA TYR A 205 -12.45 3.62 22.97
C TYR A 205 -13.58 2.83 23.64
N ASP A 206 -14.68 2.66 22.92
CA ASP A 206 -15.90 1.99 23.40
C ASP A 206 -15.91 0.49 23.05
N GLY A 207 -15.22 0.11 21.98
CA GLY A 207 -15.16 -1.26 21.49
C GLY A 207 -13.89 -1.57 20.70
N GLY A 208 -13.59 -2.86 20.60
CA GLY A 208 -12.49 -3.41 19.83
C GLY A 208 -12.90 -4.72 19.16
N GLN A 209 -12.48 -4.90 17.91
CA GLN A 209 -12.69 -6.13 17.16
C GLN A 209 -11.48 -6.41 16.27
N GLY A 210 -11.28 -7.64 15.83
CA GLY A 210 -10.16 -7.95 14.97
C GLY A 210 -10.20 -9.34 14.38
N ARG A 211 -9.10 -9.65 13.69
CA ARG A 211 -8.88 -10.92 13.00
C ARG A 211 -7.51 -11.44 13.37
N PHE A 212 -7.46 -12.74 13.64
CA PHE A 212 -6.24 -13.50 13.79
C PHE A 212 -6.11 -14.44 12.60
N TRP A 213 -4.97 -14.47 11.93
CA TRP A 213 -4.73 -15.38 10.81
C TRP A 213 -3.78 -16.52 11.14
N GLY A 214 -3.08 -16.44 12.27
CA GLY A 214 -1.91 -17.29 12.53
C GLY A 214 -0.78 -16.92 11.56
N ASN A 215 0.33 -17.62 11.64
CA ASN A 215 1.35 -17.56 10.60
C ASN A 215 2.34 -18.72 10.74
N TRP A 216 1.97 -19.90 10.27
CA TRP A 216 2.92 -21.02 10.28
C TRP A 216 4.09 -20.85 9.29
N PHE A 217 4.03 -19.90 8.35
CA PHE A 217 5.12 -19.67 7.39
C PHE A 217 6.36 -19.05 8.02
N TYR A 218 6.18 -18.30 9.12
CA TYR A 218 7.25 -17.58 9.79
C TYR A 218 7.34 -18.04 11.25
N PRO A 219 8.54 -18.37 11.75
CA PRO A 219 8.64 -19.09 13.02
C PRO A 219 8.45 -18.21 14.25
N PHE A 220 8.63 -16.90 14.15
CA PHE A 220 8.73 -16.06 15.35
C PHE A 220 7.41 -15.43 15.79
N ALA A 221 6.45 -15.26 14.89
CA ALA A 221 5.26 -14.46 15.17
C ALA A 221 4.04 -14.90 14.34
N ALA A 222 2.84 -14.54 14.82
CA ALA A 222 1.56 -14.69 14.15
C ALA A 222 0.96 -13.34 13.72
N ASP A 223 0.14 -13.35 12.67
CA ASP A 223 -0.42 -12.13 12.05
C ASP A 223 -1.81 -11.78 12.61
N LEU A 224 -1.98 -10.53 13.05
CA LEU A 224 -3.25 -10.00 13.52
C LEU A 224 -3.53 -8.59 12.99
N ALA A 225 -4.82 -8.27 12.90
CA ALA A 225 -5.29 -6.90 12.76
C ALA A 225 -6.43 -6.61 13.72
N MET A 226 -6.40 -5.43 14.33
CA MET A 226 -7.40 -4.94 15.27
C MET A 226 -7.93 -3.58 14.84
N THR A 227 -9.22 -3.36 15.07
CA THR A 227 -9.90 -2.06 14.94
C THR A 227 -10.52 -1.70 16.28
N PHE A 228 -10.15 -0.54 16.82
CA PHE A 228 -10.78 0.08 17.98
C PHE A 228 -11.60 1.28 17.54
N TYR A 229 -12.76 1.48 18.15
CA TYR A 229 -13.66 2.55 17.74
C TYR A 229 -14.28 3.29 18.93
N LYS A 230 -14.59 4.56 18.69
CA LYS A 230 -15.33 5.44 19.59
C LYS A 230 -16.33 6.23 18.76
N GLY A 231 -17.59 6.30 19.20
CA GLY A 231 -18.61 7.12 18.54
C GLY A 231 -19.82 6.32 18.04
N THR A 232 -20.48 6.82 17.01
CA THR A 232 -21.79 6.32 16.56
C THR A 232 -21.63 5.42 15.34
N ILE A 233 -22.03 4.16 15.49
CA ILE A 233 -22.09 3.16 14.42
C ILE A 233 -23.54 2.97 14.00
N GLU A 234 -23.81 3.13 12.70
CA GLU A 234 -25.11 2.88 12.08
C GLU A 234 -24.93 1.98 10.85
N ASP A 235 -25.79 0.95 10.71
CA ASP A 235 -25.72 -0.04 9.62
C ASP A 235 -24.34 -0.72 9.46
N GLY A 236 -23.58 -0.83 10.56
CA GLY A 236 -22.23 -1.41 10.55
C GLY A 236 -21.11 -0.45 10.13
N TYR A 237 -21.42 0.84 9.91
CA TYR A 237 -20.45 1.86 9.53
C TYR A 237 -20.32 2.93 10.62
N LEU A 238 -19.10 3.36 10.90
CA LEU A 238 -18.86 4.52 11.75
C LEU A 238 -19.32 5.79 11.02
N LYS A 239 -20.29 6.51 11.61
CA LYS A 239 -20.84 7.77 11.06
C LYS A 239 -20.17 9.01 11.67
N ASP A 240 -19.88 8.94 12.96
CA ASP A 240 -19.23 10.01 13.73
C ASP A 240 -18.32 9.38 14.78
N GLY A 241 -17.11 9.90 14.92
CA GLY A 241 -16.12 9.50 15.90
C GLY A 241 -14.82 8.97 15.29
N TYR A 242 -14.13 8.11 16.04
CA TYR A 242 -12.77 7.67 15.76
C TYR A 242 -12.70 6.17 15.49
N MET A 243 -11.82 5.79 14.57
CA MET A 243 -11.48 4.41 14.24
C MET A 243 -9.96 4.27 14.16
N LEU A 244 -9.38 3.43 15.01
CA LEU A 244 -7.97 3.09 15.04
C LEU A 244 -7.80 1.67 14.51
N ASP A 245 -7.22 1.55 13.32
CA ASP A 245 -6.83 0.27 12.73
C ASP A 245 -5.35 0.01 13.05
N ILE A 246 -5.01 -1.21 13.45
CA ILE A 246 -3.65 -1.65 13.79
C ILE A 246 -3.40 -3.00 13.15
N SER A 247 -2.29 -3.12 12.41
CA SER A 247 -1.77 -4.40 11.92
C SER A 247 -0.48 -4.70 12.66
N PHE A 248 -0.36 -5.89 13.26
CA PHE A 248 0.75 -6.21 14.15
C PHE A 248 1.02 -7.71 14.24
N TYR A 249 2.20 -8.03 14.79
CA TYR A 249 2.73 -9.37 14.94
C TYR A 249 2.88 -9.70 16.42
N GLU A 250 2.28 -10.80 16.86
CA GLU A 250 2.37 -11.28 18.24
C GLU A 250 3.19 -12.57 18.31
N PRO A 251 3.73 -12.95 19.48
CA PRO A 251 4.34 -14.28 19.65
C PRO A 251 3.37 -15.38 19.24
N LYS A 252 3.90 -16.46 18.65
CA LYS A 252 3.06 -17.61 18.30
C LYS A 252 2.28 -18.12 19.52
N PRO A 253 0.95 -18.25 19.44
CA PRO A 253 0.17 -18.90 20.49
C PRO A 253 0.49 -20.41 20.53
N GLU A 254 0.14 -21.07 21.63
CA GLU A 254 0.34 -22.51 21.79
C GLU A 254 -0.50 -23.33 20.78
N ASP A 255 -1.68 -22.82 20.43
CA ASP A 255 -2.57 -23.39 19.42
C ASP A 255 -3.06 -22.24 18.52
N GLU A 256 -2.55 -22.15 17.28
CA GLU A 256 -2.96 -21.13 16.31
C GLU A 256 -4.41 -21.32 15.82
N MET A 257 -5.00 -22.50 16.02
CA MET A 257 -6.37 -22.84 15.59
C MET A 257 -7.41 -22.67 16.70
N ASP A 258 -7.03 -22.29 17.94
CA ASP A 258 -8.01 -22.06 19.02
C ASP A 258 -9.01 -20.98 18.60
N PRO A 259 -10.33 -21.26 18.56
CA PRO A 259 -11.32 -20.25 18.20
C PRO A 259 -11.38 -19.06 19.18
N ASN A 260 -10.81 -19.18 20.38
CA ASN A 260 -10.81 -18.16 21.43
C ASN A 260 -9.45 -17.46 21.57
N GLN A 261 -8.81 -17.13 20.45
CA GLN A 261 -7.57 -16.36 20.44
C GLN A 261 -7.68 -15.08 21.28
N LYS A 262 -6.55 -14.68 21.85
CA LYS A 262 -6.38 -13.44 22.59
C LYS A 262 -5.10 -12.78 22.14
N VAL A 263 -5.11 -11.44 22.15
CA VAL A 263 -3.90 -10.68 21.88
C VAL A 263 -2.90 -10.89 23.02
N ALA A 264 -1.66 -11.26 22.69
CA ALA A 264 -0.62 -11.49 23.67
C ALA A 264 -0.26 -10.21 24.44
N ASP A 265 -0.14 -10.32 25.77
CA ASP A 265 0.31 -9.24 26.65
C ASP A 265 1.76 -8.86 26.32
N GLY A 266 2.04 -7.56 26.23
CA GLY A 266 3.35 -7.05 25.86
C GLY A 266 3.32 -5.60 25.38
N THR A 267 4.48 -5.02 25.12
CA THR A 267 4.60 -3.70 24.51
C THR A 267 5.06 -3.83 23.08
N TYR A 268 4.21 -3.40 22.17
CA TYR A 268 4.42 -3.45 20.74
C TYR A 268 5.06 -2.15 20.26
N THR A 269 6.11 -2.26 19.46
CA THR A 269 6.85 -1.13 18.88
C THR A 269 6.69 -1.12 17.36
N VAL A 270 6.92 0.02 16.73
CA VAL A 270 6.84 0.09 15.27
C VAL A 270 7.90 -0.81 14.61
N GLU A 271 7.51 -1.49 13.53
CA GLU A 271 8.43 -2.20 12.65
C GLU A 271 9.17 -1.18 11.75
N THR A 272 10.49 -1.15 11.87
CA THR A 272 11.35 -0.18 11.16
C THR A 272 12.21 -0.83 10.07
N ARG A 273 12.24 -2.15 9.99
CA ARG A 273 13.06 -2.88 9.01
C ARG A 273 12.42 -2.82 7.63
N GLU A 274 13.26 -2.67 6.61
CA GLU A 274 12.85 -2.77 5.21
C GLU A 274 12.94 -4.24 4.75
N ALA A 275 11.98 -4.70 3.93
CA ALA A 275 11.97 -6.06 3.34
C ALA A 275 11.97 -7.23 4.36
N ILE A 276 10.98 -7.24 5.26
CA ILE A 276 10.76 -8.22 6.35
C ILE A 276 10.37 -9.66 5.91
N ASN A 277 10.68 -10.07 4.68
CA ASN A 277 10.29 -11.39 4.19
C ASN A 277 10.86 -12.48 5.11
N TYR A 278 10.00 -13.36 5.63
CA TYR A 278 10.36 -14.50 6.48
C TYR A 278 10.82 -14.20 7.91
N THR A 279 10.76 -12.93 8.36
CA THR A 279 11.42 -12.49 9.61
C THR A 279 10.55 -11.59 10.46
N TYR A 280 9.23 -11.80 10.46
CA TYR A 280 8.31 -11.03 11.30
C TYR A 280 8.68 -11.21 12.76
N LEU A 281 8.92 -10.11 13.47
CA LEU A 281 9.29 -10.18 14.88
C LEU A 281 8.03 -10.01 15.74
N PRO A 282 7.90 -10.76 16.83
CA PRO A 282 6.81 -10.56 17.78
C PRO A 282 6.92 -9.19 18.44
N PHE A 283 5.79 -8.67 18.93
CA PHE A 283 5.69 -7.36 19.56
C PHE A 283 6.07 -6.19 18.65
N LYS A 284 5.74 -6.33 17.36
CA LYS A 284 5.90 -5.28 16.36
C LYS A 284 4.57 -4.94 15.71
N PHE A 285 4.40 -3.67 15.32
CA PHE A 285 3.27 -3.25 14.50
C PHE A 285 3.72 -2.56 13.22
N GLU A 286 2.94 -2.72 12.17
CA GLU A 286 3.26 -2.17 10.87
C GLU A 286 2.94 -0.66 10.82
N ALA A 287 3.91 0.14 10.37
CA ALA A 287 3.70 1.57 10.16
C ALA A 287 2.63 1.82 9.08
N GLY A 288 1.77 2.81 9.29
CA GLY A 288 0.73 3.21 8.36
C GLY A 288 1.27 3.63 6.99
N GLU A 289 0.59 3.24 5.92
CA GLU A 289 1.06 3.46 4.55
C GLU A 289 -0.09 3.72 3.58
N ARG A 290 0.22 4.47 2.51
CA ARG A 290 -0.61 4.64 1.32
C ARG A 290 -0.07 3.73 0.23
N THR A 291 -0.84 2.72 -0.15
CA THR A 291 -0.46 1.76 -1.17
C THR A 291 -1.26 2.00 -2.44
N GLU A 292 -0.59 2.24 -3.57
CA GLU A 292 -1.27 2.27 -4.86
C GLU A 292 -1.54 0.85 -5.34
N PHE A 293 -2.81 0.53 -5.62
CA PHE A 293 -3.21 -0.71 -6.24
C PHE A 293 -4.12 -0.43 -7.42
N MET A 294 -3.68 -0.85 -8.62
CA MET A 294 -4.39 -0.65 -9.88
C MET A 294 -4.77 0.83 -10.15
N GLY A 295 -3.88 1.77 -9.82
CA GLY A 295 -4.10 3.20 -10.01
C GLY A 295 -5.03 3.84 -8.97
N THR A 296 -5.40 3.12 -7.91
CA THR A 296 -6.17 3.64 -6.78
C THR A 296 -5.33 3.56 -5.51
N GLU A 297 -5.29 4.64 -4.73
CA GLU A 297 -4.58 4.66 -3.45
C GLU A 297 -5.44 4.04 -2.34
N TYR A 298 -4.88 3.09 -1.61
CA TYR A 298 -5.48 2.44 -0.46
C TYR A 298 -4.72 2.76 0.82
N LEU A 299 -5.46 3.05 1.89
CA LEU A 299 -4.89 3.16 3.22
C LEU A 299 -4.69 1.76 3.79
N THR A 300 -3.45 1.42 4.08
CA THR A 300 -3.05 0.10 4.59
C THR A 300 -2.35 0.24 5.95
N LYS A 301 -2.32 -0.85 6.73
CA LYS A 301 -1.62 -0.93 8.02
C LYS A 301 -2.17 0.03 9.08
N THR A 302 -1.34 0.44 10.05
CA THR A 302 -1.77 1.14 11.27
C THR A 302 -2.10 2.61 11.06
N ARG A 303 -3.33 3.03 11.38
CA ARG A 303 -3.83 4.40 11.14
C ARG A 303 -4.97 4.77 12.09
N LEU A 304 -5.09 6.06 12.37
CA LEU A 304 -6.28 6.65 13.00
C LEU A 304 -7.10 7.40 11.94
N VAL A 305 -8.40 7.15 11.91
CA VAL A 305 -9.36 7.90 11.10
C VAL A 305 -10.39 8.56 12.02
N TYR A 306 -10.74 9.81 11.73
CA TYR A 306 -11.87 10.51 12.33
C TYR A 306 -12.92 10.82 11.27
N TYR A 307 -14.19 10.64 11.64
CA TYR A 307 -15.35 11.08 10.88
C TYR A 307 -16.12 12.09 11.73
N GLY A 308 -16.32 13.29 11.21
CA GLY A 308 -17.12 14.32 11.87
C GLY A 308 -18.58 14.34 11.38
N PRO A 309 -19.49 14.86 12.21
CA PRO A 309 -20.92 14.94 11.88
C PRO A 309 -21.21 15.91 10.71
N ASP A 310 -20.31 16.85 10.45
CA ASP A 310 -20.32 17.76 9.31
C ASP A 310 -19.76 17.11 8.02
N GLY A 311 -19.26 15.88 8.13
CA GLY A 311 -18.58 15.19 7.04
C GLY A 311 -17.09 15.43 6.96
N SER A 312 -16.51 16.21 7.88
CA SER A 312 -15.07 16.36 7.98
C SER A 312 -14.43 14.99 8.22
N ARG A 313 -13.26 14.80 7.63
CA ARG A 313 -12.50 13.56 7.79
C ARG A 313 -11.06 13.90 8.14
N LYS A 314 -10.51 13.18 9.12
CA LYS A 314 -9.08 13.27 9.44
C LYS A 314 -8.41 11.92 9.36
N LEU A 315 -7.14 11.93 8.96
CA LEU A 315 -6.29 10.75 8.90
C LEU A 315 -4.98 11.04 9.62
N GLY A 316 -4.53 10.08 10.42
CA GLY A 316 -3.18 10.02 10.94
C GLY A 316 -2.59 8.67 10.59
N LEU A 317 -1.63 8.64 9.66
CA LEU A 317 -0.83 7.43 9.42
C LEU A 317 0.15 7.29 10.58
N ILE A 318 0.09 6.17 11.31
CA ILE A 318 0.95 5.98 12.49
C ILE A 318 2.33 5.53 12.01
N LYS A 319 3.37 6.33 12.26
CA LYS A 319 4.75 6.04 11.87
C LYS A 319 5.66 5.68 13.05
N GLY A 320 5.18 5.83 14.28
CA GLY A 320 5.96 5.52 15.47
C GLY A 320 5.13 5.46 16.74
N GLY A 321 5.85 5.33 17.86
CA GLY A 321 5.27 5.12 19.18
C GLY A 321 5.10 3.65 19.52
N THR A 322 4.25 3.38 20.51
CA THR A 322 4.02 2.04 21.05
C THR A 322 2.55 1.82 21.41
N PHE A 323 2.17 0.56 21.57
CA PHE A 323 1.01 0.22 22.36
C PHE A 323 1.31 -0.93 23.32
N THR A 324 0.64 -0.96 24.45
CA THR A 324 0.81 -2.00 25.47
C THR A 324 -0.49 -2.75 25.65
N VAL A 325 -0.41 -4.07 25.60
CA VAL A 325 -1.48 -5.01 25.92
C VAL A 325 -1.19 -5.63 27.29
N SER A 326 -2.21 -5.71 28.12
CA SER A 326 -2.11 -6.23 29.47
C SER A 326 -3.43 -6.87 29.91
N GLU A 327 -3.39 -7.54 31.06
CA GLU A 327 -4.56 -8.17 31.67
C GLU A 327 -5.15 -9.25 30.75
N ASN A 328 -4.28 -10.05 30.12
CA ASN A 328 -4.64 -11.19 29.26
C ASN A 328 -5.44 -10.76 28.03
N GLY A 329 -4.92 -9.76 27.30
CA GLY A 329 -5.55 -9.26 26.08
C GLY A 329 -6.81 -8.42 26.30
N THR A 330 -7.03 -7.88 27.50
CA THR A 330 -8.25 -7.12 27.84
C THR A 330 -8.03 -5.63 28.09
N LYS A 331 -6.78 -5.17 28.14
CA LYS A 331 -6.46 -3.78 28.37
C LYS A 331 -5.36 -3.31 27.43
N PHE A 332 -5.66 -2.26 26.69
CA PHE A 332 -4.83 -1.68 25.66
C PHE A 332 -4.56 -0.22 26.00
N VAL A 333 -3.30 0.19 25.88
CA VAL A 333 -2.87 1.58 26.04
C VAL A 333 -2.06 1.96 24.82
N PHE A 334 -2.44 3.04 24.14
CA PHE A 334 -1.82 3.51 22.91
C PHE A 334 -1.07 4.81 23.16
N ASP A 335 0.17 4.89 22.69
CA ASP A 335 0.99 6.11 22.66
C ASP A 335 1.71 6.18 21.31
N PHE A 336 1.00 6.66 20.30
CA PHE A 336 1.42 6.67 18.91
C PHE A 336 1.86 8.06 18.45
N VAL A 337 2.59 8.07 17.34
CA VAL A 337 3.03 9.28 16.64
C VAL A 337 2.66 9.16 15.16
N THR A 338 1.97 10.16 14.62
CA THR A 338 1.62 10.21 13.19
C THR A 338 2.83 10.60 12.32
N GLU A 339 2.70 10.46 11.00
CA GLU A 339 3.67 10.94 10.02
C GLU A 339 3.99 12.44 10.17
N GLU A 340 3.00 13.24 10.54
CA GLU A 340 3.13 14.68 10.79
C GLU A 340 3.73 15.00 12.18
N GLY A 341 4.07 13.98 12.98
CA GLY A 341 4.63 14.14 14.31
C GLY A 341 3.60 14.43 15.40
N VAL A 342 2.30 14.20 15.14
CA VAL A 342 1.24 14.43 16.12
C VAL A 342 1.11 13.24 17.07
N SER A 343 0.99 13.50 18.37
CA SER A 343 0.79 12.46 19.38
C SER A 343 -0.67 11.98 19.39
N ILE A 344 -0.86 10.67 19.31
CA ILE A 344 -2.16 10.00 19.39
C ILE A 344 -2.12 9.07 20.58
N LYS A 345 -2.88 9.42 21.62
CA LYS A 345 -3.02 8.62 22.85
C LYS A 345 -4.38 7.96 22.90
N GLY A 346 -4.44 6.84 23.60
CA GLY A 346 -5.73 6.28 23.93
C GLY A 346 -5.68 5.05 24.80
N SER A 347 -6.86 4.53 25.09
CA SER A 347 -7.01 3.31 25.86
C SER A 347 -8.30 2.58 25.53
N TYR A 348 -8.28 1.27 25.72
CA TYR A 348 -9.45 0.41 25.68
C TYR A 348 -9.36 -0.61 26.81
N THR A 349 -10.46 -0.82 27.52
CA THR A 349 -10.60 -1.88 28.52
C THR A 349 -11.85 -2.68 28.21
N GLY A 350 -11.69 -3.98 27.98
CA GLY A 350 -12.75 -4.92 27.61
C GLY A 350 -12.18 -6.09 26.83
N THR A 351 -12.98 -7.13 26.58
CA THR A 351 -12.57 -8.25 25.72
C THR A 351 -12.88 -7.87 24.27
N PRO A 352 -11.85 -7.70 23.41
CA PRO A 352 -12.12 -7.44 22.00
C PRO A 352 -12.76 -8.66 21.33
N LEU A 353 -13.59 -8.43 20.32
CA LEU A 353 -14.12 -9.49 19.48
C LEU A 353 -13.04 -9.91 18.47
N LEU A 354 -12.21 -10.88 18.82
CA LEU A 354 -11.18 -11.44 17.95
C LEU A 354 -11.70 -12.71 17.27
N GLN A 355 -11.79 -12.69 15.94
CA GLN A 355 -12.18 -13.86 15.16
C GLN A 355 -10.93 -14.57 14.62
N ASN A 356 -10.83 -15.88 14.86
CA ASN A 356 -9.78 -16.71 14.29
C ASN A 356 -10.14 -17.10 12.83
N TYR A 357 -9.22 -16.79 11.91
CA TYR A 357 -9.25 -17.10 10.49
C TYR A 357 -8.08 -18.01 10.07
N CYS A 358 -7.28 -18.49 11.01
CA CYS A 358 -6.30 -19.54 10.75
C CYS A 358 -7.06 -20.80 10.29
N ASP A 359 -6.75 -21.27 9.08
CA ASP A 359 -7.40 -22.42 8.44
C ASP A 359 -6.38 -23.39 7.81
N ASN A 360 -5.10 -23.22 8.16
CA ASN A 360 -4.00 -23.86 7.49
C ASN A 360 -2.89 -24.37 8.43
N ASP A 361 -2.97 -24.14 9.75
CA ASP A 361 -1.99 -24.66 10.70
C ASP A 361 -1.95 -26.20 10.69
N GLU A 362 -3.10 -26.87 10.55
CA GLU A 362 -3.17 -28.33 10.37
C GLU A 362 -2.45 -28.86 9.11
N LYS A 363 -2.13 -27.96 8.16
CA LYS A 363 -1.41 -28.27 6.92
C LYS A 363 0.08 -27.94 7.03
N ALA A 364 0.51 -27.31 8.12
CA ALA A 364 1.93 -27.12 8.39
C ALA A 364 2.59 -28.51 8.47
N PRO A 365 3.77 -28.71 7.86
CA PRO A 365 4.43 -30.00 7.99
C PRO A 365 4.74 -30.22 9.48
N ALA A 366 4.44 -31.44 9.94
CA ALA A 366 4.65 -31.79 11.34
C ALA A 366 6.13 -32.01 11.61
N ARG A 367 6.60 -31.50 12.75
CA ARG A 367 7.89 -31.92 13.30
C ARG A 367 7.84 -33.41 13.72
N PRO A 368 8.96 -34.14 13.69
CA PRO A 368 10.30 -33.66 13.30
C PRO A 368 10.45 -33.50 11.78
N TYR A 369 11.18 -32.46 11.36
CA TYR A 369 11.63 -32.31 9.97
C TYR A 369 12.88 -33.14 9.69
N SER A 370 13.61 -33.52 10.74
CA SER A 370 14.79 -34.35 10.61
C SER A 370 14.50 -35.67 9.89
N THR A 371 15.44 -36.03 9.03
CA THR A 371 15.52 -37.34 8.37
C THR A 371 16.63 -38.21 8.97
N LEU A 372 17.34 -37.70 9.98
CA LEU A 372 18.38 -38.45 10.66
C LEU A 372 17.75 -39.62 11.42
N THR A 373 18.45 -40.76 11.40
CA THR A 373 18.03 -41.99 12.11
C THR A 373 18.99 -42.35 13.24
N GLU A 374 20.11 -41.66 13.34
CA GLU A 374 21.14 -41.85 14.36
C GLU A 374 21.92 -40.54 14.62
N ASN A 375 22.70 -40.53 15.70
CA ASN A 375 23.58 -39.40 16.02
C ASN A 375 24.68 -39.24 14.98
N VAL A 376 25.01 -37.99 14.66
CA VAL A 376 26.04 -37.61 13.71
C VAL A 376 27.30 -37.15 14.44
N SER A 377 28.43 -37.73 14.06
CA SER A 377 29.76 -37.21 14.35
C SER A 377 30.29 -36.56 13.09
N LEU A 378 30.40 -35.24 13.07
CA LEU A 378 30.81 -34.46 11.90
C LEU A 378 32.22 -34.89 11.46
N ASP A 379 32.35 -35.22 10.17
CA ASP A 379 33.60 -35.59 9.51
C ASP A 379 33.86 -34.68 8.31
N TRP A 380 34.80 -33.77 8.47
CA TRP A 380 35.11 -32.78 7.45
C TRP A 380 36.07 -33.34 6.40
N VAL A 381 35.59 -33.43 5.15
CA VAL A 381 36.44 -33.75 4.00
C VAL A 381 37.58 -32.74 3.87
N ASN A 382 38.76 -33.21 3.44
CA ASN A 382 39.91 -32.33 3.25
C ASN A 382 39.60 -31.24 2.20
N GLY A 383 39.87 -29.98 2.56
CA GLY A 383 39.54 -28.82 1.74
C GLY A 383 38.16 -28.22 2.04
N THR A 384 37.48 -28.63 3.10
CA THR A 384 36.33 -27.90 3.68
C THR A 384 36.74 -26.53 4.20
N TYR A 385 35.89 -25.53 3.98
CA TYR A 385 36.08 -24.16 4.45
C TYR A 385 34.85 -23.69 5.22
N ALA A 386 35.07 -22.71 6.10
CA ALA A 386 34.01 -21.97 6.73
C ALA A 386 33.83 -20.61 6.03
N LEU A 387 32.58 -20.23 5.80
CA LEU A 387 32.15 -19.02 5.13
C LEU A 387 31.26 -18.24 6.08
N SER A 388 31.59 -16.97 6.28
CA SER A 388 30.81 -16.07 7.12
C SER A 388 30.20 -14.96 6.27
N TYR A 389 28.90 -14.75 6.43
CA TYR A 389 28.13 -13.68 5.80
C TYR A 389 27.54 -12.82 6.90
N ASN A 390 27.90 -11.54 6.93
CA ASN A 390 27.17 -10.56 7.72
C ASN A 390 26.00 -10.04 6.88
N GLU A 391 24.78 -10.36 7.30
CA GLU A 391 23.54 -9.92 6.65
C GLU A 391 23.04 -8.58 7.21
N GLY A 392 23.77 -7.97 8.13
CA GLY A 392 23.38 -6.76 8.83
C GLY A 392 22.19 -6.99 9.74
N HIS A 393 21.41 -5.94 9.98
CA HIS A 393 20.20 -5.97 10.79
C HIS A 393 19.01 -6.57 10.01
N SER A 394 19.21 -7.74 9.37
CA SER A 394 18.20 -8.41 8.53
C SER A 394 17.05 -8.99 9.34
N ILE A 395 17.32 -9.37 10.59
CA ILE A 395 16.33 -9.95 11.50
C ILE A 395 16.16 -9.08 12.74
N LEU A 396 17.21 -8.69 13.44
CA LEU A 396 17.07 -7.85 14.65
C LEU A 396 17.51 -6.41 14.38
N ASP A 397 16.76 -5.44 14.92
CA ASP A 397 17.08 -4.01 14.79
C ASP A 397 18.41 -3.63 15.49
N ASN A 398 18.81 -4.41 16.48
CA ASN A 398 19.91 -4.13 17.40
C ASN A 398 21.07 -5.13 17.32
N ALA A 399 21.03 -6.08 16.37
CA ALA A 399 22.08 -7.07 16.20
C ALA A 399 22.23 -7.45 14.72
N ASN A 400 23.44 -7.78 14.33
CA ASN A 400 23.73 -8.39 13.04
C ASN A 400 23.27 -9.85 13.04
N THR A 401 22.58 -10.24 11.98
CA THR A 401 22.41 -11.64 11.61
C THR A 401 23.66 -12.09 10.84
N MET A 402 24.30 -13.15 11.30
CA MET A 402 25.45 -13.72 10.64
C MET A 402 25.22 -15.17 10.30
N MET A 403 25.33 -15.49 9.02
CA MET A 403 25.34 -16.86 8.55
C MET A 403 26.77 -17.40 8.62
N LEU A 404 26.96 -18.52 9.31
CA LEU A 404 28.16 -19.34 9.23
C LEU A 404 27.83 -20.64 8.50
N MET A 405 28.45 -20.84 7.34
CA MET A 405 28.34 -22.05 6.55
C MET A 405 29.68 -22.78 6.52
N ILE A 406 29.70 -24.07 6.84
CA ILE A 406 30.87 -24.94 6.75
C ILE A 406 30.58 -26.03 5.73
N THR A 407 31.34 -26.06 4.65
CA THR A 407 31.12 -26.99 3.54
C THR A 407 32.35 -27.13 2.64
N HIS A 408 32.40 -28.22 1.86
CA HIS A 408 33.37 -28.36 0.78
C HIS A 408 33.02 -27.40 -0.37
N PRO A 409 34.00 -26.71 -1.01
CA PRO A 409 33.73 -25.70 -2.05
C PRO A 409 32.99 -26.20 -3.30
N SER A 410 32.94 -27.50 -3.56
CA SER A 410 32.12 -28.05 -4.64
C SER A 410 30.64 -28.13 -4.29
N MET A 411 30.28 -28.15 -2.99
CA MET A 411 28.94 -28.43 -2.49
C MET A 411 28.35 -29.74 -3.05
N GLU A 412 29.19 -30.77 -3.19
CA GLU A 412 28.82 -32.06 -3.80
C GLU A 412 29.23 -33.26 -2.94
N THR A 413 29.86 -33.07 -1.77
CA THR A 413 30.38 -34.15 -0.93
C THR A 413 30.63 -33.69 0.51
N GLY A 414 30.56 -34.63 1.45
CA GLY A 414 30.83 -34.44 2.86
C GLY A 414 29.77 -33.66 3.62
N ASP A 415 30.03 -33.48 4.92
CA ASP A 415 29.12 -32.77 5.80
C ASP A 415 28.98 -31.29 5.45
N TYR A 416 27.76 -30.81 5.63
CA TYR A 416 27.34 -29.43 5.49
C TYR A 416 26.68 -28.97 6.78
N ILE A 417 27.10 -27.80 7.27
CA ILE A 417 26.40 -27.06 8.33
C ILE A 417 26.18 -25.63 7.86
N SER A 418 24.97 -25.12 8.06
CA SER A 418 24.66 -23.69 8.04
C SER A 418 24.02 -23.31 9.36
N ILE A 419 24.47 -22.22 9.98
CA ILE A 419 23.82 -21.64 11.16
C ILE A 419 23.63 -20.15 10.97
N ASP A 420 22.49 -19.63 11.40
CA ASP A 420 22.18 -18.20 11.43
C ASP A 420 22.22 -17.72 12.90
N LEU A 421 23.16 -16.83 13.23
CA LEU A 421 23.44 -16.39 14.60
C LEU A 421 23.36 -14.87 14.77
N PHE A 422 23.02 -14.41 15.97
CA PHE A 422 22.94 -12.99 16.29
C PHE A 422 24.20 -12.49 17.02
N THR A 423 24.75 -11.37 16.56
CA THR A 423 25.93 -10.75 17.17
C THR A 423 25.92 -9.22 17.06
N GLU A 424 26.65 -8.54 17.95
CA GLU A 424 26.96 -7.10 17.79
C GLU A 424 28.16 -6.86 16.87
N SER A 425 28.92 -7.91 16.52
CA SER A 425 30.14 -7.80 15.73
C SER A 425 29.86 -7.77 14.23
N GLU A 426 30.68 -7.02 13.49
CA GLU A 426 30.67 -7.00 12.01
C GLU A 426 31.33 -8.25 11.38
N THR A 427 32.01 -9.05 12.20
CA THR A 427 32.76 -10.25 11.81
C THR A 427 32.51 -11.38 12.80
N LEU A 428 32.78 -12.63 12.42
CA LEU A 428 32.55 -13.81 13.27
C LEU A 428 33.26 -13.70 14.63
N PRO A 429 32.53 -13.48 15.74
CA PRO A 429 33.12 -13.31 17.07
C PRO A 429 33.54 -14.64 17.70
N ASP A 430 34.40 -14.57 18.72
CA ASP A 430 34.62 -15.67 19.67
C ASP A 430 33.45 -15.69 20.66
N GLY A 431 33.04 -16.88 21.09
CA GLY A 431 31.96 -17.03 22.07
C GLY A 431 31.27 -18.39 22.01
N THR A 432 30.33 -18.58 22.93
CA THR A 432 29.40 -19.70 22.91
C THR A 432 28.02 -19.18 22.60
N PHE A 433 27.43 -19.76 21.56
CA PHE A 433 26.13 -19.40 21.02
C PHE A 433 25.13 -20.50 21.35
N THR A 434 23.96 -20.13 21.86
CA THR A 434 22.89 -21.06 22.23
C THR A 434 21.89 -21.17 21.09
N VAL A 435 21.52 -22.39 20.70
CA VAL A 435 20.45 -22.62 19.73
C VAL A 435 19.11 -22.64 20.47
N GLY A 436 18.15 -21.86 19.99
CA GLY A 436 16.78 -21.83 20.51
C GLY A 436 16.02 -20.59 20.06
N ASP A 437 14.77 -20.43 20.50
CA ASP A 437 13.85 -19.37 20.05
C ASP A 437 14.19 -17.96 20.56
N GLY A 438 15.37 -17.78 21.17
CA GLY A 438 15.87 -16.48 21.63
C GLY A 438 16.16 -15.55 20.44
N LEU A 439 15.68 -14.32 20.54
CA LEU A 439 15.86 -13.24 19.56
C LEU A 439 16.79 -12.17 20.12
N GLU A 440 18.00 -12.59 20.50
CA GLU A 440 19.01 -11.72 21.09
C GLU A 440 20.43 -12.17 20.76
N VAL A 441 21.40 -11.27 20.98
CA VAL A 441 22.84 -11.52 20.78
C VAL A 441 23.28 -12.82 21.49
N ASN A 442 24.16 -13.58 20.83
CA ASN A 442 24.65 -14.90 21.24
C ASN A 442 23.64 -16.04 21.10
N HIS A 443 22.53 -15.85 20.38
CA HIS A 443 21.65 -16.95 19.96
C HIS A 443 21.87 -17.36 18.51
N ILE A 444 21.52 -18.62 18.23
CA ILE A 444 21.40 -19.22 16.90
C ILE A 444 19.93 -19.56 16.69
N ILE A 445 19.40 -19.16 15.53
CA ILE A 445 18.02 -19.43 15.13
C ILE A 445 17.88 -20.92 14.77
N PRO A 446 16.88 -21.64 15.32
CA PRO A 446 16.61 -23.02 14.96
C PRO A 446 16.28 -23.22 13.48
N GLY A 447 16.55 -24.40 12.95
CA GLY A 447 16.14 -24.80 11.60
C GLY A 447 14.63 -24.91 11.47
N GLU A 448 14.10 -24.31 10.41
CA GLU A 448 12.67 -24.27 10.08
C GLU A 448 12.44 -24.56 8.59
N ILE A 449 11.19 -24.77 8.21
CA ILE A 449 10.78 -24.94 6.80
C ILE A 449 9.69 -23.93 6.43
N ASP A 450 9.71 -23.47 5.18
CA ASP A 450 8.67 -22.59 4.63
C ASP A 450 7.50 -23.38 3.99
N TYR A 451 6.50 -22.66 3.45
CA TYR A 451 5.35 -23.25 2.74
C TYR A 451 5.72 -24.24 1.63
N GLY A 452 6.78 -23.93 0.89
CA GLY A 452 7.24 -24.71 -0.24
C GLY A 452 8.10 -25.91 0.16
N GLY A 453 8.33 -26.11 1.46
CA GLY A 453 9.30 -27.08 2.00
C GLY A 453 10.75 -26.60 1.89
N GLY A 454 10.97 -25.30 1.67
CA GLY A 454 12.29 -24.69 1.65
C GLY A 454 12.90 -24.62 3.05
N MET A 455 14.16 -25.01 3.18
CA MET A 455 14.90 -24.98 4.44
C MET A 455 15.31 -23.55 4.81
N LEU A 456 14.92 -23.11 6.00
CA LEU A 456 15.25 -21.80 6.58
C LEU A 456 16.21 -21.95 7.77
N PHE A 457 17.07 -20.95 7.96
CA PHE A 457 17.97 -20.83 9.11
C PHE A 457 19.02 -21.95 9.22
N SER A 458 19.02 -22.68 10.33
CA SER A 458 20.15 -23.53 10.75
C SER A 458 19.93 -25.01 10.49
N TRP A 459 20.80 -25.63 9.68
CA TRP A 459 20.65 -27.01 9.22
C TRP A 459 21.97 -27.75 9.09
N TYR A 460 21.89 -29.06 9.32
CA TYR A 460 22.87 -30.06 8.89
C TYR A 460 22.39 -30.78 7.61
N GLY A 461 23.35 -31.17 6.78
CA GLY A 461 23.12 -32.11 5.68
C GLY A 461 24.36 -32.92 5.30
N ASP A 462 24.15 -34.13 4.80
CA ASP A 462 25.19 -35.00 4.25
C ASP A 462 25.18 -34.90 2.71
N LEU A 463 26.14 -34.20 2.11
CA LEU A 463 26.13 -33.94 0.67
C LEU A 463 26.47 -35.18 -0.18
N ASP A 464 26.87 -36.29 0.43
CA ASP A 464 27.10 -37.57 -0.27
C ASP A 464 25.79 -38.37 -0.44
N GLU A 465 24.75 -38.04 0.33
CA GLU A 465 23.43 -38.68 0.27
C GLU A 465 22.41 -37.76 -0.41
N VAL A 466 22.28 -37.89 -1.73
CA VAL A 466 21.31 -37.13 -2.55
C VAL A 466 20.38 -38.06 -3.34
N ASP A 467 19.17 -37.57 -3.62
CA ASP A 467 18.21 -38.25 -4.49
C ASP A 467 18.56 -38.10 -5.98
N ALA A 468 17.71 -38.67 -6.84
CA ALA A 468 17.92 -38.64 -8.29
C ALA A 468 17.88 -37.23 -8.91
N ASP A 469 17.27 -36.27 -8.22
CA ASP A 469 17.16 -34.87 -8.64
C ASP A 469 18.27 -34.01 -8.00
N GLY A 470 19.09 -34.59 -7.13
CA GLY A 470 20.22 -33.96 -6.47
C GLY A 470 19.88 -33.26 -5.15
N TYR A 471 18.71 -33.52 -4.58
CA TYR A 471 18.34 -33.02 -3.25
C TYR A 471 18.92 -33.92 -2.16
N ASN A 472 19.43 -33.30 -1.10
CA ASN A 472 19.98 -34.02 0.04
C ASN A 472 18.88 -34.81 0.76
N THR A 473 19.10 -36.10 0.99
CA THR A 473 18.14 -37.01 1.64
C THR A 473 18.44 -37.26 3.11
N LYS A 474 19.56 -36.74 3.63
CA LYS A 474 19.98 -36.89 5.02
C LYS A 474 20.29 -35.52 5.61
N LEU A 475 19.23 -34.95 6.16
CA LEU A 475 19.13 -33.59 6.67
C LEU A 475 18.63 -33.60 8.11
N GLY A 476 19.10 -32.65 8.92
CA GLY A 476 18.61 -32.40 10.27
C GLY A 476 18.55 -30.90 10.57
N PRO A 477 17.38 -30.32 10.89
CA PRO A 477 17.31 -28.93 11.34
C PRO A 477 18.00 -28.82 12.70
N ILE A 478 18.87 -27.85 12.89
CA ILE A 478 19.52 -27.64 14.19
C ILE A 478 18.51 -26.99 15.13
N SER A 479 18.10 -27.69 16.20
CA SER A 479 16.97 -27.27 17.06
C SER A 479 17.41 -26.71 18.42
N SER A 480 18.50 -27.25 18.97
CA SER A 480 18.94 -26.94 20.33
C SER A 480 20.42 -27.24 20.55
N GLY A 481 20.94 -26.80 21.70
CA GLY A 481 22.34 -27.02 22.11
C GLY A 481 23.20 -25.77 21.93
N THR A 482 24.48 -25.96 21.66
CA THR A 482 25.45 -24.86 21.63
C THR A 482 26.48 -25.02 20.52
N VAL A 483 26.93 -23.88 19.99
CA VAL A 483 28.10 -23.79 19.11
C VAL A 483 29.12 -22.88 19.77
N THR A 484 30.37 -23.34 19.90
CA THR A 484 31.46 -22.53 20.47
C THR A 484 32.48 -22.18 19.40
N ILE A 485 32.75 -20.89 19.25
CA ILE A 485 33.68 -20.35 18.26
C ILE A 485 34.87 -19.72 19.01
N SER A 486 36.08 -20.04 18.57
CA SER A 486 37.30 -19.50 19.17
C SER A 486 38.40 -19.25 18.13
N THR A 487 39.29 -18.29 18.42
CA THR A 487 40.50 -18.04 17.64
C THR A 487 41.64 -18.94 18.11
N LEU A 488 42.29 -19.65 17.19
CA LEU A 488 43.50 -20.40 17.43
C LEU A 488 44.74 -19.48 17.35
N ALA A 489 45.87 -19.92 17.92
CA ALA A 489 47.09 -19.12 17.99
C ALA A 489 47.69 -18.75 16.61
N ASP A 490 47.38 -19.52 15.57
CA ASP A 490 47.78 -19.28 14.18
C ASP A 490 46.80 -18.37 13.41
N GLY A 491 45.76 -17.87 14.07
CA GLY A 491 44.71 -17.03 13.49
C GLY A 491 43.59 -17.81 12.80
N ASN A 492 43.68 -19.15 12.72
CA ASN A 492 42.56 -19.97 12.26
C ASN A 492 41.42 -19.97 13.30
N ARG A 493 40.24 -20.42 12.88
CA ARG A 493 39.07 -20.51 13.73
C ARG A 493 38.83 -21.97 14.11
N LYS A 494 38.44 -22.19 15.35
CA LYS A 494 37.88 -23.46 15.83
C LYS A 494 36.40 -23.27 16.13
N VAL A 495 35.56 -24.10 15.53
CA VAL A 495 34.12 -24.14 15.73
C VAL A 495 33.76 -25.51 16.27
N VAL A 496 33.19 -25.56 17.47
CA VAL A 496 32.78 -26.79 18.15
C VAL A 496 31.26 -26.86 18.17
N PHE A 497 30.72 -27.91 17.57
CA PHE A 497 29.28 -28.19 17.53
C PHE A 497 28.93 -29.18 18.63
N ASN A 498 27.98 -28.78 19.48
CA ASN A 498 27.33 -29.63 20.45
C ASN A 498 25.83 -29.32 20.39
N VAL A 499 25.20 -29.73 19.30
CA VAL A 499 23.82 -29.40 18.98
C VAL A 499 23.00 -30.67 18.78
N LYS A 500 21.68 -30.52 18.71
CA LYS A 500 20.75 -31.58 18.36
C LYS A 500 19.80 -31.13 17.26
N ASP A 501 19.24 -32.11 16.56
CA ASP A 501 18.11 -31.88 15.67
C ASP A 501 16.77 -31.88 16.41
N ASP A 502 15.67 -31.68 15.68
CA ASP A 502 14.31 -31.70 16.24
C ASP A 502 13.74 -33.11 16.46
N ASN A 503 14.53 -34.15 16.20
CA ASN A 503 14.25 -35.56 16.54
C ASN A 503 15.21 -36.09 17.62
N ASP A 504 15.83 -35.19 18.39
CA ASP A 504 16.73 -35.47 19.51
C ASP A 504 18.06 -36.19 19.14
N HIS A 505 18.40 -36.31 17.87
CA HIS A 505 19.71 -36.81 17.42
C HIS A 505 20.78 -35.76 17.64
N SER A 506 21.89 -36.18 18.25
CA SER A 506 23.04 -35.29 18.48
C SER A 506 23.83 -35.12 17.19
N ILE A 507 24.22 -33.88 16.87
CA ILE A 507 25.13 -33.53 15.78
C ILE A 507 26.34 -32.86 16.42
N THR A 508 27.46 -33.57 16.45
CA THR A 508 28.64 -33.18 17.24
C THR A 508 29.91 -33.23 16.43
N GLY A 509 30.84 -32.32 16.70
CA GLY A 509 32.16 -32.35 16.06
C GLY A 509 32.85 -31.00 16.11
N GLU A 510 34.04 -30.92 15.52
CA GLU A 510 34.81 -29.69 15.48
C GLU A 510 35.39 -29.41 14.10
N PHE A 511 35.25 -28.17 13.65
CA PHE A 511 35.97 -27.64 12.50
C PHE A 511 37.15 -26.80 13.00
N SER A 512 38.32 -26.97 12.41
CA SER A 512 39.48 -26.10 12.61
C SER A 512 40.05 -25.69 11.27
N GLY A 513 40.02 -24.39 10.97
CA GLY A 513 40.49 -23.89 9.68
C GLY A 513 40.20 -22.41 9.47
N PRO A 514 40.49 -21.90 8.27
CA PRO A 514 40.22 -20.51 7.94
C PRO A 514 38.71 -20.25 7.78
N VAL A 515 38.26 -19.09 8.26
CA VAL A 515 36.94 -18.54 7.95
C VAL A 515 37.11 -17.43 6.92
N ILE A 516 36.39 -17.53 5.82
CA ILE A 516 36.38 -16.53 4.75
C ILE A 516 35.18 -15.60 4.99
N ASN A 517 35.44 -14.31 5.16
CA ASN A 517 34.38 -13.30 5.18
C ASN A 517 33.95 -13.02 3.74
N VAL A 518 32.72 -13.41 3.40
CA VAL A 518 32.22 -13.29 2.02
C VAL A 518 31.78 -11.87 1.67
N ASN A 519 31.54 -11.02 2.68
CA ASN A 519 31.28 -9.59 2.48
C ASN A 519 32.54 -8.84 2.02
N ASP A 520 33.73 -9.41 2.22
CA ASP A 520 35.02 -8.89 1.76
C ASP A 520 35.65 -9.81 0.71
N PHE A 521 35.33 -9.56 -0.57
CA PHE A 521 35.82 -10.34 -1.71
C PHE A 521 37.35 -10.31 -1.86
N GLU A 522 38.06 -9.31 -1.30
CA GLU A 522 39.52 -9.24 -1.36
C GLU A 522 40.20 -10.20 -0.36
N SER A 523 39.46 -10.67 0.64
CA SER A 523 39.93 -11.68 1.62
C SER A 523 39.93 -13.13 1.08
N MET A 524 39.37 -13.37 -0.11
CA MET A 524 39.25 -14.71 -0.69
C MET A 524 40.59 -15.24 -1.24
N PRO A 525 41.00 -16.48 -0.91
CA PRO A 525 42.12 -17.13 -1.57
C PRO A 525 41.88 -17.22 -3.09
N VAL A 526 42.87 -16.82 -3.90
CA VAL A 526 42.76 -16.73 -5.38
C VAL A 526 42.29 -18.04 -6.05
N LYS A 527 42.55 -19.21 -5.44
CA LYS A 527 42.06 -20.51 -5.91
C LYS A 527 40.54 -20.70 -5.71
N VAL A 528 39.97 -20.15 -4.64
CA VAL A 528 38.55 -20.24 -4.29
C VAL A 528 37.74 -19.23 -5.11
N ALA A 529 38.24 -18.00 -5.26
CA ALA A 529 37.62 -16.95 -6.10
C ALA A 529 37.55 -17.33 -7.60
N ARG A 530 38.46 -18.19 -8.08
CA ARG A 530 38.48 -18.69 -9.48
C ARG A 530 37.62 -19.92 -9.71
N ASN A 531 37.08 -20.56 -8.68
CA ASN A 531 36.17 -21.69 -8.85
C ASN A 531 34.78 -21.17 -9.25
N LYS A 532 34.48 -21.23 -10.56
CA LYS A 532 33.23 -20.70 -11.14
C LYS A 532 31.96 -21.32 -10.54
N LYS A 533 32.02 -22.57 -10.05
CA LYS A 533 30.88 -23.22 -9.37
C LYS A 533 30.67 -22.61 -7.98
N PHE A 534 31.72 -22.48 -7.19
CA PHE A 534 31.70 -21.84 -5.87
C PHE A 534 31.21 -20.39 -5.94
N ALA A 535 31.75 -19.57 -6.85
CA ALA A 535 31.30 -18.19 -7.06
C ALA A 535 29.84 -18.08 -7.55
N LYS A 536 29.30 -19.13 -8.19
CA LYS A 536 27.90 -19.21 -8.62
C LYS A 536 26.98 -19.68 -7.49
N GLY A 537 27.44 -20.60 -6.64
CA GLY A 537 26.76 -21.01 -5.40
C GLY A 537 26.64 -19.88 -4.39
N VAL A 538 27.73 -19.14 -4.15
CA VAL A 538 27.73 -17.92 -3.31
C VAL A 538 26.76 -16.85 -3.85
N LYS A 539 26.65 -16.69 -5.18
CA LYS A 539 25.68 -15.78 -5.81
C LYS A 539 24.24 -16.28 -5.79
N ALA A 540 24.03 -17.61 -5.79
CA ALA A 540 22.71 -18.23 -5.73
C ALA A 540 22.14 -18.16 -4.30
N ALA A 541 22.95 -18.46 -3.26
CA ALA A 541 22.58 -18.29 -1.86
C ALA A 541 22.11 -16.85 -1.57
N ARG A 542 22.80 -15.85 -2.15
CA ARG A 542 22.43 -14.43 -2.03
C ARG A 542 21.16 -14.02 -2.80
N ARG A 543 20.68 -14.84 -3.75
CA ARG A 543 19.50 -14.56 -4.59
C ARG A 543 18.22 -15.25 -4.13
N VAL A 544 18.32 -16.35 -3.39
CA VAL A 544 17.15 -17.06 -2.85
C VAL A 544 16.55 -16.31 -1.65
N ARG A 545 17.33 -15.44 -0.99
CA ARG A 545 16.93 -14.71 0.23
C ARG A 545 16.72 -13.19 0.05
N LYS A 546 16.75 -12.69 -1.19
CA LYS A 546 16.30 -11.34 -1.55
C LYS A 546 15.02 -11.47 -2.36
#